data_AF-A0A1F6RA97-F1
#
_entry.id   AF-A0A1F6RA97-F1
#
_cell.length_a   1.000
_cell.length_b   1.000
_cell.length_c   1.000
_cell.angle_alpha   90.00
_cell.angle_beta   90.00
_cell.angle_gamma   90.00
#
_symmetry.space_group_name_H-M   'P 1'
#
loop_
_entity.id
_entity.type
_entity.pdbx_description
1 polymer ?
#
loop_
_entity_poly.entity_id
_entity_poly.type
_entity_poly.pdbx_seq_one_letter_code
_entity_poly.pdbx_strand_id
1 'polypeptide(L)' 'MYFNTYLNTYMKLKDKNIRKITRVGKTSLAVTLPKEMANELGWREKQRVVLKRIKGGIVIRDFRNK' A
#
# COMPACT_ATOMS: atom_id res chain seq x y z
N MET A 1 -21.22 6.83 -24.95
CA MET A 1 -20.00 6.06 -24.62
C MET A 1 -19.19 6.64 -23.46
N TYR A 2 -19.18 7.96 -23.24
CA TYR A 2 -18.35 8.60 -22.18
C TYR A 2 -18.84 8.40 -20.73
N PHE A 3 -20.15 8.31 -20.49
CA PHE A 3 -20.70 8.28 -19.13
C PHE A 3 -20.30 7.03 -18.33
N ASN A 4 -20.19 5.87 -19.00
CA ASN A 4 -19.85 4.60 -18.34
C ASN A 4 -18.36 4.55 -17.92
N THR A 5 -17.49 5.29 -18.62
CA THR A 5 -16.05 5.36 -18.31
C THR A 5 -15.77 6.12 -17.02
N TYR A 6 -16.49 7.22 -16.74
CA TYR A 6 -16.28 8.03 -15.53
C TYR A 6 -16.69 7.29 -14.24
N LEU A 7 -17.80 6.55 -14.27
CA LEU A 7 -18.24 5.72 -13.15
C LEU A 7 -17.27 4.57 -12.86
N ASN A 8 -16.74 3.93 -13.92
CA ASN A 8 -15.73 2.88 -13.79
C ASN A 8 -14.41 3.40 -13.19
N THR A 9 -14.00 4.61 -13.58
CA THR A 9 -12.81 5.27 -13.03
C THR A 9 -12.98 5.62 -11.55
N TYR A 10 -14.14 6.14 -11.14
CA TYR A 10 -14.39 6.51 -9.74
C TYR A 10 -14.41 5.30 -8.80
N MET A 11 -15.03 4.19 -9.21
CA MET A 11 -14.96 2.92 -8.46
C MET A 11 -13.52 2.38 -8.39
N LYS A 12 -12.77 2.40 -9.50
CA LYS A 12 -11.35 1.99 -9.53
C LYS A 12 -10.45 2.83 -8.62
N LEU A 13 -10.74 4.12 -8.42
CA LEU A 13 -9.97 4.99 -7.54
C LEU A 13 -10.22 4.68 -6.06
N LYS A 14 -11.47 4.38 -5.67
CA LYS A 14 -11.83 4.07 -4.28
C LYS A 14 -11.21 2.75 -3.80
N ASP A 15 -11.15 1.74 -4.67
CA ASP A 15 -10.55 0.43 -4.37
C ASP A 15 -9.02 0.44 -4.41
N LYS A 16 -8.38 1.52 -4.88
CA LYS A 16 -6.92 1.58 -5.07
C LYS A 16 -6.14 1.39 -3.76
N ASN A 17 -6.72 1.76 -2.63
CA ASN A 17 -6.07 1.67 -1.32
C ASN A 17 -6.53 0.45 -0.49
N ILE A 18 -7.54 -0.30 -0.95
CA ILE A 18 -7.98 -1.55 -0.32
C ILE A 18 -7.23 -2.69 -1.00
N ARG A 19 -6.39 -3.41 -0.23
CA ARG A 19 -5.53 -4.47 -0.76
C ARG A 19 -5.67 -5.74 0.06
N LYS A 20 -5.65 -6.88 -0.63
CA LYS A 20 -5.61 -8.19 0.01
C LYS A 20 -4.20 -8.44 0.55
N ILE A 21 -4.12 -8.99 1.75
CA ILE A 21 -2.87 -9.50 2.30
C ILE A 21 -2.54 -10.82 1.62
N THR A 22 -1.31 -10.94 1.12
CA THR A 22 -0.79 -12.15 0.47
C THR A 22 0.27 -12.81 1.35
N ARG A 23 0.47 -14.12 1.17
CA ARG A 23 1.55 -14.85 1.84
C ARG A 23 2.84 -14.70 1.04
N VAL A 24 3.94 -14.43 1.73
CA VAL A 24 5.29 -14.39 1.15
C VAL A 24 6.17 -15.35 1.96
N GLY A 25 6.81 -16.30 1.26
CA GLY A 25 7.50 -17.41 1.92
C GLY A 25 6.54 -18.35 2.64
N LYS A 26 7.01 -18.99 3.72
CA LYS A 26 6.21 -19.99 4.46
C LYS A 26 5.27 -19.34 5.48
N THR A 27 5.74 -18.35 6.21
CA THR A 27 5.04 -17.82 7.41
C THR A 27 4.68 -16.34 7.31
N SER A 28 5.32 -15.57 6.43
CA SER A 28 5.17 -14.13 6.40
C SER A 28 4.03 -13.69 5.50
N LEU A 29 3.50 -12.51 5.79
CA LEU A 29 2.43 -11.87 5.03
C LEU A 29 2.93 -10.52 4.48
N ALA A 30 2.41 -10.12 3.33
CA ALA A 30 2.70 -8.84 2.71
C ALA A 30 1.43 -8.16 2.21
N VAL A 31 1.47 -6.84 2.14
CA VAL A 31 0.50 -6.03 1.42
C VAL A 31 1.26 -5.24 0.36
N THR A 32 0.70 -5.15 -0.84
CA THR A 32 1.30 -4.35 -1.92
C THR A 32 0.92 -2.89 -1.76
N LEU A 33 1.91 -2.01 -1.89
CA LEU A 33 1.66 -0.57 -1.92
C LEU A 33 1.39 -0.15 -3.37
N PRO A 34 0.41 0.74 -3.62
CA PRO A 34 0.30 1.42 -4.89
C PRO A 34 1.62 2.13 -5.24
N LYS A 35 2.00 2.08 -6.52
CA LYS A 35 3.26 2.67 -7.01
C LYS A 35 3.38 4.14 -6.67
N GLU A 36 2.28 4.88 -6.79
CA GLU A 36 2.23 6.33 -6.54
C GLU A 36 2.51 6.63 -5.06
N MET A 37 1.94 5.86 -4.14
CA MET A 37 2.20 6.00 -2.71
C MET A 37 3.66 5.71 -2.36
N ALA A 38 4.26 4.67 -2.96
CA ALA A 38 5.66 4.37 -2.76
C ALA A 38 6.56 5.52 -3.27
N ASN A 39 6.22 6.10 -4.42
CA ASN A 39 6.94 7.24 -4.99
C ASN A 39 6.81 8.51 -4.13
N GLU A 40 5.60 8.84 -3.67
CA GLU A 40 5.33 10.00 -2.80
C GLU A 40 6.09 9.91 -1.48
N LEU A 41 6.22 8.69 -0.94
CA LEU A 41 7.03 8.43 0.26
C LEU A 41 8.54 8.41 -0.02
N GLY A 42 8.97 8.48 -1.29
CA GLY A 42 10.38 8.32 -1.68
C GLY A 42 10.92 6.91 -1.41
N TRP A 43 10.04 5.92 -1.29
CA TRP A 43 10.38 4.56 -0.91
C TRP A 43 10.94 3.77 -2.08
N ARG A 44 12.06 3.07 -1.83
CA ARG A 44 12.75 2.26 -2.82
C ARG A 44 12.84 0.79 -2.42
N GLU A 45 13.02 -0.06 -3.42
CA GLU A 45 13.23 -1.49 -3.20
C GLU A 45 14.41 -1.75 -2.23
N LYS A 46 14.32 -2.81 -1.43
CA LYS A 46 15.35 -3.26 -0.48
C LYS A 46 15.70 -2.27 0.64
N GLN A 47 15.02 -1.14 0.76
CA GLN A 47 15.20 -0.26 1.92
C GLN A 47 14.62 -0.87 3.20
N ARG A 48 15.10 -0.38 4.34
CA ARG A 48 14.60 -0.79 5.66
C ARG A 48 13.46 0.12 6.10
N VAL A 49 12.47 -0.48 6.73
CA VAL A 49 11.34 0.22 7.37
C VAL A 49 11.15 -0.30 8.80
N VAL A 50 10.49 0.49 9.63
CA VAL A 50 10.10 0.12 10.99
C VAL A 50 8.59 -0.11 11.04
N LEU A 51 8.19 -1.23 11.62
CA LEU A 51 6.79 -1.58 11.87
C LEU A 51 6.44 -1.25 13.32
N LYS A 52 5.34 -0.51 13.53
CA LYS A 52 4.77 -0.25 14.86
C LYS A 52 3.32 -0.69 14.89
N ARG A 53 2.97 -1.58 15.82
CA ARG A 53 1.57 -1.98 16.02
C ARG A 53 0.78 -0.85 16.67
N ILE A 54 -0.44 -0.64 16.20
CA ILE A 54 -1.42 0.30 16.76
C ILE A 54 -2.78 -0.40 16.92
N LYS A 55 -3.73 0.21 17.61
CA LYS A 55 -5.10 -0.33 17.71
C LYS A 55 -5.69 -0.42 16.30
N GLY A 56 -6.09 -1.64 15.89
CA GLY A 56 -6.70 -1.89 14.59
C GLY A 56 -5.74 -1.92 13.40
N GLY A 57 -4.41 -1.84 13.58
CA GLY A 57 -3.49 -1.85 12.43
C GLY A 57 -2.00 -1.82 12.74
N ILE A 58 -1.22 -1.47 11.71
CA ILE A 58 0.25 -1.31 11.77
C ILE A 58 0.59 0.00 11.06
N VAL A 59 1.52 0.76 11.64
CA VAL A 59 2.16 1.91 11.00
C VAL A 59 3.53 1.49 10.50
N ILE A 60 3.84 1.84 9.25
CA ILE A 60 5.12 1.58 8.61
C ILE A 60 5.83 2.92 8.41
N ARG A 61 7.08 3.04 8.85
CA ARG A 61 7.88 4.27 8.71
C ARG A 61 9.25 3.95 8.12
N ASP A 62 9.82 4.91 7.39
CA ASP A 62 11.21 4.80 6.96
C ASP A 62 12.15 4.65 8.16
N PHE A 63 13.14 3.76 8.06
CA PHE A 63 14.09 3.52 9.14
C PHE A 63 15.00 4.72 9.42
N ARG A 64 15.25 5.59 8.43
CA ARG A 64 16.16 6.73 8.53
C ARG A 64 15.56 7.93 9.26
N ASN A 65 14.24 8.02 9.38
CA ASN A 65 13.54 9.09 10.11
C ASN A 65 13.32 8.74 11.59
N LYS A 66 14.36 8.25 12.26
CA LYS A 66 14.32 7.98 13.69
C LYS A 66 14.65 9.22 14.50
#